data_AF-A0A9D4PMX1-F1
#
_entry.id   AF-A0A9D4PMX1-F1
#
_cell.length_a   1.000
_cell.length_b   1.000
_cell.length_c   1.000
_cell.angle_alpha   90.00
_cell.angle_beta   90.00
_cell.angle_gamma   90.00
#
_symmetry.space_group_name_H-M   'P 1'
#
loop_
_entity.id
_entity.type
_entity.pdbx_description
1 polymer ?
#
loop_
_entity_poly.entity_id
_entity_poly.type
_entity_poly.pdbx_seq_one_letter_code
_entity_poly.pdbx_strand_id
1 'polypeptide(L)'
;MELSRCRIRRTGCNALRSCFYCTVGLIWADGDCVFITPLQPPKNSSTSHHQVHFCRHQVLGLFRTVHGLCYSSPKKWPPLISVVAERVDDGSLELSIWRMNTAVQCVSFSKWAILALPQLPVLQGCLWHPERDVFCLVFKDSARIYVVNEDSSELQEVKTITPFAGSRFVCGTWSKNGKRLILATESTLMVGLG
;
A
#
# COMPACT_ATOMS: atom_id res chain seq x y z
N MET A 1 -18.13 -2.20 2.97
CA MET A 1 -18.12 -0.86 3.58
C MET A 1 -18.35 0.11 2.44
N GLU A 2 -19.41 0.92 2.49
CA GLU A 2 -19.71 1.91 1.44
C GLU A 2 -19.03 3.24 1.79
N LEU A 3 -17.96 3.57 1.08
CA LEU A 3 -17.43 4.93 1.00
C LEU A 3 -17.96 5.49 -0.32
N SER A 4 -18.95 6.38 -0.23
CA SER A 4 -19.51 7.16 -1.36
C SER A 4 -19.63 6.38 -2.68
N ARG A 5 -20.75 5.68 -2.92
CA ARG A 5 -21.09 4.95 -4.17
C ARG A 5 -20.09 3.88 -4.65
N CYS A 6 -18.95 3.69 -3.99
CA CYS A 6 -17.96 2.67 -4.38
C CYS A 6 -18.11 1.40 -3.53
N ARG A 7 -18.13 0.25 -4.21
CA ARG A 7 -18.07 -1.07 -3.58
C ARG A 7 -16.61 -1.46 -3.35
N ILE A 8 -16.13 -1.25 -2.13
CA ILE A 8 -14.81 -1.77 -1.73
C ILE A 8 -14.90 -3.30 -1.66
N ARG A 9 -14.02 -4.00 -2.39
CA ARG A 9 -13.91 -5.47 -2.31
C ARG A 9 -13.67 -5.89 -0.85
N ARG A 10 -14.39 -6.91 -0.40
CA ARG A 10 -14.50 -7.31 1.03
C ARG A 10 -13.16 -7.76 1.65
N THR A 11 -12.16 -8.04 0.82
CA THR A 11 -10.78 -8.32 1.23
C THR A 11 -10.07 -7.02 1.66
N GLY A 12 -9.71 -6.92 2.94
CA GLY A 12 -8.84 -5.85 3.42
C GLY A 12 -9.54 -4.70 4.16
N CYS A 13 -10.39 -4.97 5.16
CA CYS A 13 -10.79 -3.92 6.11
C CYS A 13 -9.57 -3.25 6.79
N ASN A 14 -8.43 -3.95 6.88
CA ASN A 14 -7.14 -3.39 7.31
C ASN A 14 -6.47 -2.47 6.26
N ALA A 15 -6.90 -2.49 5.00
CA ALA A 15 -6.34 -1.66 3.93
C ALA A 15 -6.68 -0.17 4.11
N LEU A 16 -7.81 0.17 4.73
CA LEU A 16 -8.17 1.58 4.94
C LEU A 16 -7.16 2.31 5.82
N ARG A 17 -6.63 1.65 6.87
CA ARG A 17 -5.61 2.25 7.74
C ARG A 17 -4.33 2.56 6.98
N SER A 18 -3.91 1.65 6.12
CA SER A 18 -2.71 1.83 5.31
C SER A 18 -2.94 2.75 4.10
N CYS A 19 -4.19 3.13 3.82
CA CYS A 19 -4.57 4.07 2.78
C CYS A 19 -4.70 5.53 3.25
N PHE A 20 -4.46 5.84 4.52
CA PHE A 20 -4.55 7.21 5.03
C PHE A 20 -3.21 7.70 5.59
N TYR A 21 -2.79 8.89 5.18
CA TYR A 21 -1.60 9.56 5.69
C TYR A 21 -1.98 10.97 6.16
N CYS A 22 -1.80 11.25 7.45
CA CYS A 22 -2.42 12.40 8.13
C CYS A 22 -2.03 13.79 7.59
N THR A 23 -0.89 13.91 6.90
CA THR A 23 -0.44 15.18 6.29
C THR A 23 -0.65 15.22 4.78
N VAL A 24 -1.12 14.12 4.18
CA VAL A 24 -1.27 14.01 2.72
C VAL A 24 -2.71 13.82 2.32
N GLY A 25 -3.38 12.75 2.76
CA GLY A 25 -4.62 12.33 2.12
C GLY A 25 -5.05 10.90 2.39
N LEU A 26 -6.22 10.59 1.85
CA LEU A 26 -6.71 9.24 1.64
C LEU A 26 -6.42 8.81 0.21
N ILE A 27 -5.76 7.67 0.01
CA ILE A 27 -5.70 6.99 -1.29
C ILE A 27 -6.75 5.89 -1.35
N TRP A 28 -7.33 5.67 -2.51
CA TRP A 28 -8.34 4.63 -2.70
C TRP A 28 -8.41 4.20 -4.15
N ALA A 29 -9.06 3.08 -4.41
CA ALA A 29 -9.32 2.59 -5.75
C ALA A 29 -10.79 2.16 -5.88
N ASP A 30 -11.38 2.37 -7.05
CA ASP A 30 -12.74 1.91 -7.39
C ASP A 30 -12.76 0.56 -8.12
N GLY A 31 -11.61 0.11 -8.61
CA GLY A 31 -11.42 -1.18 -9.26
C GLY A 31 -10.37 -1.11 -10.35
N ASP A 32 -10.40 -0.08 -11.17
CA ASP A 32 -9.50 0.15 -12.30
C ASP A 32 -8.76 1.49 -12.19
N CYS A 33 -9.22 2.40 -11.33
CA CYS A 33 -8.57 3.69 -11.10
C CYS A 33 -8.03 3.77 -9.66
N VAL A 34 -6.88 4.42 -9.51
CA VAL A 34 -6.35 4.82 -8.20
C VAL A 34 -6.52 6.33 -8.04
N PHE A 35 -7.05 6.74 -6.90
CA PHE A 35 -7.31 8.13 -6.55
C PHE A 35 -6.56 8.54 -5.30
N ILE A 36 -6.33 9.85 -5.19
CA ILE A 36 -5.96 10.51 -3.94
C ILE A 36 -6.99 11.58 -3.61
N THR A 37 -7.39 11.64 -2.34
CA THR A 37 -8.22 12.71 -1.78
C THR A 37 -7.36 13.46 -0.78
N PRO A 38 -6.71 14.57 -1.19
CA PRO A 38 -5.77 15.27 -0.34
C PRO A 38 -6.45 15.87 0.88
N LEU A 39 -5.71 16.00 1.98
CA LEU A 39 -6.13 16.79 3.13
C LEU A 39 -5.74 18.25 2.91
N GLN A 40 -6.66 19.15 3.20
CA GLN A 40 -6.37 20.56 3.30
C GLN A 40 -5.73 20.83 4.67
N PRO A 41 -4.55 21.47 4.73
CA PRO A 41 -4.01 21.95 6.00
C PRO A 41 -5.03 22.87 6.67
N PRO A 42 -5.16 22.84 8.01
CA PRO A 42 -6.03 23.78 8.71
C PRO A 42 -5.60 25.20 8.31
N LYS A 43 -6.49 25.93 7.62
CA LYS A 43 -6.25 27.35 7.39
C LYS A 43 -6.32 28.03 8.75
N ASN A 44 -5.37 28.92 9.03
CA ASN A 44 -5.33 29.75 10.24
C ASN A 44 -6.72 30.36 10.47
N SER A 45 -7.52 29.72 11.31
CA SER A 45 -8.89 30.11 11.62
C SER A 45 -8.98 30.18 13.12
N SER A 46 -9.28 31.39 13.59
CA SER A 46 -9.42 31.82 14.97
C SER A 46 -10.68 31.27 15.64
N THR A 47 -11.20 30.14 15.17
CA THR A 47 -12.40 29.49 15.70
C THR A 47 -12.06 28.10 16.22
N SER A 48 -12.58 27.79 17.40
CA SER A 48 -12.22 26.71 18.33
C SER A 48 -12.47 25.27 17.84
N HIS A 49 -12.56 25.02 16.54
CA HIS A 49 -12.72 23.69 15.98
C HIS A 49 -11.78 23.47 14.79
N HIS A 50 -10.68 22.75 15.03
CA HIS A 50 -9.75 22.26 14.00
C HIS A 50 -10.42 21.19 13.12
N GLN A 51 -11.34 21.60 12.25
CA GLN A 51 -11.91 20.71 11.25
C GLN A 51 -10.91 20.49 10.12
N VAL A 52 -10.62 19.22 9.85
CA VAL A 52 -9.81 18.80 8.70
C VAL A 52 -10.75 18.64 7.51
N HIS A 53 -10.44 19.30 6.39
CA HIS A 53 -11.22 19.23 5.16
C HIS A 53 -10.50 18.39 4.11
N PHE A 54 -11.25 17.57 3.39
CA PHE A 54 -10.76 16.88 2.21
C PHE A 54 -10.89 17.79 0.98
N CYS A 55 -9.84 17.87 0.19
CA CYS A 55 -9.85 18.47 -1.14
C CYS A 55 -10.60 17.58 -2.15
N ARG A 56 -10.84 18.09 -3.35
CA ARG A 56 -11.32 17.26 -4.47
C ARG A 56 -10.32 16.13 -4.74
N HIS A 57 -10.86 14.93 -4.97
CA HIS A 57 -10.03 13.79 -5.33
C HIS A 57 -9.38 14.00 -6.70
N GLN A 58 -8.23 13.38 -6.91
CA GLN A 58 -7.45 13.41 -8.14
C GLN A 58 -7.15 11.98 -8.56
N VAL A 59 -7.15 11.72 -9.86
CA VAL A 59 -6.72 10.43 -10.42
C VAL A 59 -5.20 10.36 -10.37
N LEU A 60 -4.66 9.31 -9.76
CA LEU A 60 -3.23 9.01 -9.78
C LEU A 60 -2.87 8.11 -10.95
N GLY A 61 -3.68 7.09 -11.24
CA GLY A 61 -3.37 6.13 -12.31
C GLY A 61 -4.55 5.27 -12.72
N LEU A 62 -4.44 4.72 -13.93
CA LEU A 62 -5.40 3.81 -14.55
C LEU A 62 -4.76 2.42 -14.72
N PHE A 63 -5.54 1.40 -14.44
CA PHE A 63 -5.16 0.00 -14.40
C PHE A 63 -6.30 -0.85 -14.97
N ARG A 64 -6.03 -2.11 -15.31
CA ARG A 64 -7.10 -3.06 -15.63
C ARG A 64 -7.84 -3.47 -14.35
N THR A 65 -7.08 -3.83 -13.32
CA THR A 65 -7.59 -4.21 -12.01
C THR A 65 -6.60 -3.82 -10.93
N VAL A 66 -7.03 -3.10 -9.90
CA VAL A 66 -6.24 -2.80 -8.69
C VAL A 66 -6.51 -3.86 -7.63
N HIS A 67 -5.46 -4.53 -7.17
CA HIS A 67 -5.53 -5.58 -6.15
C HIS A 67 -5.09 -5.10 -4.77
N GLY A 68 -4.12 -4.20 -4.71
CA GLY A 68 -3.54 -3.72 -3.45
C GLY A 68 -3.11 -2.27 -3.54
N LEU A 69 -3.33 -1.52 -2.46
CA LEU A 69 -3.00 -0.11 -2.37
C LEU A 69 -2.65 0.22 -0.92
N CYS A 70 -1.50 0.86 -0.69
CA CYS A 70 -1.16 1.41 0.61
C CYS A 70 -0.04 2.44 0.55
N TYR A 71 -0.02 3.35 1.53
CA TYR A 71 1.11 4.18 1.86
C TYR A 71 2.21 3.38 2.55
N SER A 72 3.44 3.90 2.43
CA SER A 72 4.59 3.51 3.24
C SER A 72 4.38 3.81 4.73
N SER A 73 5.40 3.49 5.54
CA SER A 73 5.38 3.79 6.98
C SER A 73 4.92 5.23 7.27
N PRO A 74 4.10 5.45 8.33
CA PRO A 74 3.76 6.79 8.81
C PRO A 74 4.96 7.59 9.33
N LYS A 75 6.13 6.96 9.51
CA LYS A 75 7.40 7.62 9.87
C LYS A 75 8.21 8.07 8.64
N LYS A 76 7.84 7.64 7.43
CA LYS A 76 8.54 7.98 6.18
C LYS A 76 7.93 9.24 5.58
N TRP A 77 8.70 10.33 5.55
CA TRP A 77 8.31 11.57 4.86
C TRP A 77 9.37 11.94 3.80
N PRO A 78 8.97 12.23 2.55
CA PRO A 78 7.62 12.09 1.99
C PRO A 78 7.17 10.61 1.91
N PRO A 79 5.86 10.32 1.99
CA PRO A 79 5.40 8.94 1.89
C PRO A 79 5.54 8.41 0.46
N LEU A 80 5.69 7.10 0.36
CA LEU A 80 5.55 6.35 -0.89
C LEU A 80 4.16 5.72 -0.96
N ILE A 81 3.68 5.46 -2.17
CA ILE A 81 2.49 4.64 -2.40
C ILE A 81 2.92 3.37 -3.13
N SER A 82 2.51 2.22 -2.62
CA SER A 82 2.59 0.95 -3.35
C SER A 82 1.24 0.62 -3.98
N VAL A 83 1.25 0.29 -5.27
CA VAL A 83 0.09 -0.19 -6.02
C VAL A 83 0.40 -1.57 -6.58
N VAL A 84 -0.46 -2.54 -6.31
CA VAL A 84 -0.42 -3.87 -6.92
C VAL A 84 -1.61 -3.96 -7.86
N ALA A 85 -1.36 -4.07 -9.16
CA ALA A 85 -2.41 -3.97 -10.16
C ALA A 85 -2.04 -4.68 -11.48
N GLU A 86 -3.06 -5.08 -12.24
CA GLU A 86 -2.93 -5.51 -13.62
C GLU A 86 -2.84 -4.29 -14.53
N ARG A 87 -1.88 -4.30 -15.46
CA ARG A 87 -1.71 -3.20 -16.42
C ARG A 87 -2.82 -3.21 -17.47
N VAL A 88 -3.10 -2.02 -18.01
CA VAL A 88 -4.12 -1.84 -19.06
C VAL A 88 -3.69 -2.48 -20.39
N ASP A 89 -2.40 -2.41 -20.72
CA ASP A 89 -1.84 -2.76 -22.02
C ASP A 89 -1.84 -4.27 -22.28
N ASP A 90 -1.25 -5.06 -21.38
CA ASP A 90 -1.09 -6.50 -21.56
C ASP A 90 -1.79 -7.35 -20.48
N GLY A 91 -2.38 -6.71 -19.47
CA GLY A 91 -2.99 -7.41 -18.34
C GLY A 91 -1.98 -8.07 -17.39
N SER A 92 -0.68 -7.83 -17.58
CA SER A 92 0.35 -8.35 -16.68
C SER A 92 0.27 -7.68 -15.33
N LEU A 93 0.62 -8.43 -14.29
CA LEU A 93 0.58 -7.95 -12.93
C LEU A 93 1.88 -7.19 -12.61
N GLU A 94 1.75 -6.04 -11.98
CA GLU A 94 2.89 -5.27 -11.48
C GLU A 94 2.71 -4.86 -10.01
N LEU A 95 3.85 -4.74 -9.33
CA LEU A 95 4.01 -3.87 -8.17
C LEU A 95 4.64 -2.57 -8.67
N SER A 96 4.00 -1.44 -8.39
CA SER A 96 4.59 -0.13 -8.64
C SER A 96 4.70 0.68 -7.35
N ILE A 97 5.83 1.37 -7.17
CA ILE A 97 6.06 2.34 -6.10
C ILE A 97 6.01 3.74 -6.68
N TRP A 98 5.26 4.61 -6.03
CA TRP A 98 5.04 5.98 -6.45
C TRP A 98 5.59 6.94 -5.40
N ARG A 99 6.34 7.94 -5.86
CA ARG A 99 6.96 8.97 -5.01
C ARG A 99 6.12 10.23 -5.02
N MET A 100 5.96 10.84 -3.85
CA MET A 100 5.35 12.15 -3.73
C MET A 100 6.28 13.21 -4.35
N ASN A 101 5.73 14.07 -5.20
CA ASN A 101 6.46 15.24 -5.69
C ASN A 101 6.32 16.38 -4.67
N THR A 102 7.43 16.76 -4.04
CA THR A 102 7.49 17.82 -3.02
C THR A 102 7.78 19.21 -3.59
N ALA A 103 8.18 19.30 -4.87
CA ALA A 103 8.52 20.58 -5.50
C ALA A 103 7.27 21.36 -5.95
N VAL A 104 6.10 20.73 -5.96
CA VAL A 104 4.83 21.32 -6.35
C VAL A 104 3.95 21.62 -5.14
N GLN A 105 3.16 22.68 -5.22
CA GLN A 105 2.25 23.09 -4.13
C GLN A 105 1.06 22.12 -3.96
N CYS A 106 0.78 21.29 -4.96
CA CYS A 106 -0.29 20.30 -4.93
C CYS A 106 0.25 18.91 -4.62
N VAL A 107 -0.47 18.14 -3.81
CA VAL A 107 -0.17 16.72 -3.61
C VAL A 107 -0.24 16.01 -4.96
N SER A 108 0.89 15.48 -5.40
CA SER A 108 0.97 14.66 -6.61
C SER A 108 1.99 13.55 -6.42
N PHE A 109 1.82 12.47 -7.17
CA PHE A 109 2.69 11.30 -7.12
C PHE A 109 3.06 10.88 -8.53
N SER A 110 4.30 10.44 -8.72
CA SER A 110 4.76 9.83 -9.96
C SER A 110 5.22 8.40 -9.73
N LYS A 111 4.94 7.52 -10.68
CA LYS A 111 5.46 6.16 -10.68
C LYS A 111 6.98 6.22 -10.75
N TRP A 112 7.65 5.56 -9.82
CA TRP A 112 9.09 5.68 -9.62
C TRP A 112 9.81 4.33 -9.78
N ALA A 113 9.27 3.26 -9.22
CA ALA A 113 9.79 1.90 -9.41
C ALA A 113 8.67 0.96 -9.86
N ILE A 114 9.01 -0.03 -10.70
CA ILE A 114 8.07 -1.03 -11.22
C ILE A 114 8.74 -2.39 -11.18
N LEU A 115 8.01 -3.39 -10.70
CA LEU A 115 8.41 -4.78 -10.75
C LEU A 115 7.27 -5.60 -11.36
N ALA A 116 7.55 -6.28 -12.46
CA ALA A 116 6.65 -7.28 -13.00
C ALA A 116 6.53 -8.44 -11.99
N LEU A 117 5.31 -8.82 -11.67
CA LEU A 117 5.02 -9.91 -10.77
C LEU A 117 4.47 -11.10 -11.56
N PRO A 118 4.75 -12.34 -11.12
CA PRO A 118 4.01 -13.49 -11.63
C PRO A 118 2.52 -13.37 -11.24
N GLN A 119 1.64 -14.05 -11.97
CA GLN A 119 0.19 -14.01 -11.70
C GLN A 119 -0.16 -14.29 -10.23
N LEU A 120 -1.16 -13.57 -9.71
CA LEU A 120 -1.65 -13.70 -8.34
C LEU A 120 -2.50 -14.96 -8.15
N PRO A 121 -2.16 -15.88 -7.22
CA PRO A 121 -3.13 -16.87 -6.76
C PRO A 121 -4.25 -16.19 -5.97
N VAL A 122 -3.93 -15.48 -4.87
CA VAL A 122 -4.83 -14.55 -4.15
C VAL A 122 -3.98 -13.64 -3.25
N LEU A 123 -4.12 -12.30 -3.36
CA LEU A 123 -3.47 -11.34 -2.47
C LEU A 123 -4.18 -11.27 -1.10
N GLN A 124 -3.41 -11.39 -0.03
CA GLN A 124 -3.88 -11.37 1.38
C GLN A 124 -3.45 -10.10 2.12
N GLY A 125 -2.39 -9.42 1.68
CA GLY A 125 -1.97 -8.17 2.28
C GLY A 125 -0.76 -7.51 1.62
N CYS A 126 -0.65 -6.21 1.84
CA CYS A 126 0.49 -5.37 1.49
C CYS A 126 1.01 -4.72 2.77
N LEU A 127 2.26 -5.02 3.16
CA LEU A 127 2.77 -4.71 4.49
C LEU A 127 4.10 -3.95 4.41
N TRP A 128 4.05 -2.64 4.62
CA TRP A 128 5.27 -1.83 4.80
C TRP A 128 5.87 -2.05 6.18
N HIS A 129 7.19 -2.17 6.22
CA HIS A 129 7.95 -2.12 7.46
C HIS A 129 7.78 -0.74 8.12
N PRO A 130 7.61 -0.65 9.44
CA PRO A 130 7.28 0.61 10.12
C PRO A 130 8.41 1.64 10.14
N GLU A 131 9.64 1.29 9.78
CA GLU A 131 10.81 2.18 9.90
C GLU A 131 11.80 2.12 8.73
N ARG A 132 11.60 1.20 7.79
CA ARG A 132 12.57 0.92 6.73
C ARG A 132 11.82 0.84 5.42
N ASP A 133 12.53 1.08 4.32
CA ASP A 133 11.99 0.96 2.97
C ASP A 133 11.95 -0.51 2.53
N VAL A 134 11.26 -1.31 3.34
CA VAL A 134 11.05 -2.75 3.17
C VAL A 134 9.55 -2.97 3.06
N PHE A 135 9.16 -3.76 2.07
CA PHE A 135 7.78 -4.02 1.73
C PHE A 135 7.54 -5.51 1.61
N CYS A 136 6.42 -6.02 2.14
CA CYS A 136 6.06 -7.42 2.03
C CYS A 136 4.70 -7.59 1.33
N LEU A 137 4.69 -8.37 0.26
CA LEU A 137 3.48 -8.88 -0.36
C LEU A 137 3.13 -10.23 0.23
N VAL A 138 1.94 -10.33 0.79
CA VAL A 138 1.42 -11.58 1.34
C VAL A 138 0.41 -12.14 0.35
N PHE A 139 0.78 -13.25 -0.28
CA PHE A 139 -0.11 -14.08 -1.07
C PHE A 139 -0.57 -15.28 -0.24
N LYS A 140 -1.58 -15.98 -0.72
CA LYS A 140 -2.11 -17.18 -0.07
C LYS A 140 -1.04 -18.25 0.20
N ASP A 141 -0.12 -18.44 -0.74
CA ASP A 141 0.86 -19.55 -0.70
C ASP A 141 2.30 -19.08 -0.49
N SER A 142 2.55 -17.77 -0.41
CA SER A 142 3.87 -17.21 -0.13
C SER A 142 3.79 -15.77 0.37
N ALA A 143 4.77 -15.35 1.16
CA ALA A 143 5.00 -13.97 1.49
C ALA A 143 6.38 -13.56 0.95
N ARG A 144 6.42 -12.51 0.13
CA ARG A 144 7.64 -12.05 -0.54
C ARG A 144 8.04 -10.70 0.01
N ILE A 145 9.31 -10.55 0.36
CA ILE A 145 9.89 -9.34 0.96
C ILE A 145 10.77 -8.67 -0.07
N TYR A 146 10.49 -7.38 -0.28
CA TYR A 146 11.18 -6.49 -1.19
C TYR A 146 11.87 -5.39 -0.41
N VAL A 147 13.08 -5.03 -0.82
CA VAL A 147 13.75 -3.80 -0.42
C VAL A 147 13.62 -2.80 -1.55
N VAL A 148 13.26 -1.58 -1.20
CA VAL A 148 13.16 -0.47 -2.15
C VAL A 148 14.50 0.25 -2.14
N ASN A 149 15.21 0.24 -3.27
CA ASN A 149 16.46 0.98 -3.40
C ASN A 149 16.17 2.41 -3.87
N GLU A 150 16.34 3.37 -2.96
CA GLU A 150 16.03 4.79 -3.21
C GLU A 150 16.88 5.45 -4.29
N ASP A 151 18.09 4.94 -4.50
CA ASP A 151 19.07 5.50 -5.43
C ASP A 151 18.87 4.91 -6.84
N SER A 152 18.63 3.60 -6.95
CA SER A 152 18.51 2.93 -8.24
C SER A 152 17.09 2.89 -8.80
N SER A 153 16.06 3.21 -8.00
CA SER A 153 14.65 3.07 -8.43
C SER A 153 14.23 1.63 -8.68
N GLU A 154 14.88 0.69 -8.00
CA GLU A 154 14.65 -0.74 -8.16
C GLU A 154 14.01 -1.36 -6.92
N LEU A 155 13.28 -2.43 -7.17
CA LEU A 155 12.70 -3.30 -6.14
C LEU A 155 13.44 -4.62 -6.16
N GLN A 156 14.17 -4.91 -5.09
CA GLN A 156 14.90 -6.15 -4.95
C GLN A 156 14.12 -7.12 -4.07
N GLU A 157 13.77 -8.30 -4.59
CA GLU A 157 13.30 -9.39 -3.75
C GLU A 157 14.45 -9.94 -2.91
N VAL A 158 14.32 -9.92 -1.59
CA VAL A 158 15.37 -10.36 -0.66
C VAL A 158 15.02 -11.65 0.07
N LYS A 159 13.72 -11.99 0.15
CA LYS A 159 13.28 -13.19 0.88
C LYS A 159 11.89 -13.61 0.42
N THR A 160 11.70 -14.91 0.30
CA THR A 160 10.39 -15.54 0.16
C THR A 160 10.15 -16.49 1.34
N ILE A 161 8.97 -16.39 1.95
CA ILE A 161 8.52 -17.21 3.07
C ILE A 161 7.33 -18.02 2.59
N THR A 162 7.38 -19.34 2.77
CA THR A 162 6.26 -20.23 2.47
C THR A 162 5.54 -20.61 3.77
N PRO A 163 4.22 -20.82 3.74
CA PRO A 163 3.50 -21.37 4.88
C PRO A 163 3.91 -22.83 5.10
N PHE A 164 3.58 -23.39 6.28
CA PHE A 164 3.72 -24.82 6.52
C PHE A 164 2.92 -25.64 5.49
N ALA A 165 3.35 -26.88 5.25
CA ALA A 165 2.70 -27.77 4.29
C ALA A 165 1.19 -27.86 4.57
N GLY A 166 0.38 -27.64 3.53
CA GLY A 166 -1.09 -27.65 3.62
C GLY A 166 -1.73 -26.41 4.24
N SER A 167 -0.95 -25.43 4.70
CA SER A 167 -1.46 -24.17 5.26
C SER A 167 -1.41 -23.04 4.23
N ARG A 168 -2.20 -21.99 4.48
CA ARG A 168 -2.30 -20.80 3.62
C ARG A 168 -2.27 -19.55 4.49
N PHE A 169 -1.56 -18.52 4.03
CA PHE A 169 -1.60 -17.22 4.69
C PHE A 169 -2.98 -16.57 4.51
N VAL A 170 -3.43 -15.88 5.55
CA VAL A 170 -4.72 -15.16 5.57
C VAL A 170 -4.52 -13.66 5.81
N CYS A 171 -3.47 -13.27 6.56
CA CYS A 171 -3.07 -11.89 6.75
C CYS A 171 -1.67 -11.83 7.37
N GLY A 172 -1.16 -10.62 7.59
CA GLY A 172 0.06 -10.41 8.36
C GLY A 172 0.19 -8.98 8.84
N THR A 173 1.22 -8.73 9.65
CA THR A 173 1.62 -7.39 10.08
C THR A 173 3.08 -7.40 10.52
N TRP A 174 3.74 -6.25 10.38
CA TRP A 174 4.96 -6.00 11.13
C TRP A 174 4.63 -5.68 12.58
N SER A 175 5.51 -6.11 13.49
CA SER A 175 5.55 -5.61 14.85
C SER A 175 5.84 -4.10 14.87
N LYS A 176 5.39 -3.37 15.89
CA LYS A 176 5.53 -1.90 15.97
C LYS A 176 6.97 -1.40 15.84
N ASN A 177 7.93 -2.19 16.31
CA ASN A 177 9.36 -1.89 16.27
C ASN A 177 10.07 -2.48 15.02
N GLY A 178 9.32 -3.08 14.09
CA GLY A 178 9.84 -3.64 12.85
C GLY A 178 10.67 -4.93 12.99
N LYS A 179 11.01 -5.37 14.20
CA LYS A 179 11.93 -6.51 14.40
C LYS A 179 11.36 -7.86 13.97
N ARG A 180 10.05 -7.95 13.81
CA ARG A 180 9.34 -9.19 13.49
C ARG A 180 8.24 -8.94 12.47
N LEU A 181 8.19 -9.81 11.47
CA LEU A 181 7.05 -9.98 10.57
C LEU A 181 6.18 -11.12 11.12
N ILE A 182 4.90 -10.86 11.34
CA ILE A 182 3.95 -11.84 11.83
C ILE A 182 3.02 -12.18 10.67
N LEU A 183 2.94 -13.47 10.31
CA LEU A 183 2.07 -13.98 9.27
C LEU A 183 1.07 -14.94 9.89
N ALA A 184 -0.21 -14.73 9.65
CA ALA A 184 -1.25 -15.62 10.12
C ALA A 184 -1.61 -16.60 9.01
N THR A 185 -1.81 -17.86 9.40
CA THR A 185 -2.45 -18.88 8.56
C THR A 185 -3.85 -19.17 9.10
N GLU A 186 -4.60 -20.03 8.41
CA GLU A 186 -5.94 -20.47 8.85
C GLU A 186 -5.95 -21.08 10.27
N SER A 187 -4.84 -21.67 10.73
CA SER A 187 -4.76 -22.41 12.00
C SER A 187 -3.64 -21.98 12.96
N THR A 188 -2.63 -21.23 12.49
CA THR A 188 -1.44 -20.89 13.30
C THR A 188 -0.89 -19.50 12.98
N LEU A 189 -0.16 -18.92 13.94
CA LEU A 189 0.63 -17.69 13.74
C LEU A 189 2.10 -18.04 13.54
N MET A 190 2.69 -17.53 12.45
CA MET A 190 4.12 -17.64 12.15
C MET A 190 4.82 -16.33 12.47
N VAL A 191 5.99 -16.40 13.12
CA VAL A 191 6.80 -15.23 13.47
C VAL A 191 8.14 -15.33 12.75
N GLY A 192 8.34 -14.46 11.76
CA GLY A 192 9.60 -14.28 11.08
C GLY A 192 10.48 -13.25 11.79
N LEU A 193 11.78 -13.52 11.89
CA LEU A 193 12.78 -12.53 12.25
C LEU A 193 13.05 -11.63 11.03
N GLY A 194 12.94 -10.31 11.25
CA GLY A 194 13.20 -9.27 10.24
C GLY A 194 14.63 -8.76 10.26
#